data_AF-A1CSA4-F1
#
_entry.id   AF-A1CSA4-F1
#
_cell.length_a   1.000
_cell.length_b   1.000
_cell.length_c   1.000
_cell.angle_alpha   90.00
_cell.angle_beta   90.00
_cell.angle_gamma   90.00
#
_symmetry.space_group_name_H-M   'P 1'
#
loop_
_entity.id
_entity.type
_entity.pdbx_description
1 polymer ?
#
loop_
_entity_poly.entity_id
_entity_poly.type
_entity_poly.pdbx_seq_one_letter_code
_entity_poly.pdbx_strand_id
1 'polypeptide(L)'
;MPFFNKNQRLLLVAFAVFYFLLLIFCHFNSARDPGSFFFRPDEGYRPHYSVRRIKESLDFVSRFNQSSTYPEASAKAPTSAEGGSSICAGIVTVKRPLQQNLDVTVGSLLDGLSAKERANIVIHVLFALSAPSDHPDFRQPWTSNVIDRVLTYKDLGADEQQMEEWERKKNIKEKSLIDYQLSLRSCYEDTKARWILLLEDDVVAQRRWYRHTLKSLEQVKQWSDRGTVKDWLYLRLFYTEKFLGWNSENWPTYLISSVAVVSAIALTGVCARRRTRPMQGILTNTFLAVICLLCVPLLISLYFLAGRATVLPMRPGVHLMNSHGCCSQALLFPREKAPLLINHLKEIQTVRPKPVDSVIEMLADQKGLDRLVISPSQMQHVGAASYKENRQSYDWGGPYTVKGAHGVWSMGFEKAYD
;
A
#
# COMPACT_ATOMS: atom_id res chain seq x y z
N MET A 1 -46.77 9.63 -34.49
CA MET A 1 -46.58 8.18 -34.72
C MET A 1 -45.59 7.66 -33.69
N PRO A 2 -45.82 6.51 -33.04
CA PRO A 2 -44.88 6.03 -32.03
C PRO A 2 -43.58 5.61 -32.73
N PHE A 3 -42.47 6.32 -32.50
CA PHE A 3 -41.15 6.02 -33.07
C PHE A 3 -40.66 4.59 -32.77
N PHE A 4 -41.25 3.92 -31.77
CA PHE A 4 -40.92 2.56 -31.35
C PHE A 4 -42.17 1.70 -31.17
N ASN A 5 -42.08 0.43 -31.56
CA ASN A 5 -43.14 -0.56 -31.38
C ASN A 5 -43.28 -1.00 -29.91
N LYS A 6 -44.34 -1.75 -29.59
CA LYS A 6 -44.62 -2.22 -28.21
C LYS A 6 -43.44 -2.99 -27.60
N ASN A 7 -42.78 -3.85 -28.38
CA ASN A 7 -41.66 -4.66 -27.92
C ASN A 7 -40.42 -3.81 -27.64
N GLN A 8 -40.09 -2.86 -28.51
CA GLN A 8 -38.98 -1.92 -28.32
C GLN A 8 -39.19 -1.04 -27.09
N ARG A 9 -40.40 -0.54 -26.87
CA ARG A 9 -40.75 0.22 -25.66
C ARG A 9 -40.59 -0.63 -24.40
N LEU A 10 -41.09 -1.86 -24.43
CA LEU A 10 -40.94 -2.78 -23.31
C LEU A 10 -39.47 -3.08 -23.00
N LEU A 11 -38.62 -3.25 -24.03
CA LEU A 11 -37.18 -3.44 -23.86
C LEU A 11 -36.49 -2.21 -23.25
N LEU A 12 -36.89 -0.99 -23.64
CA LEU A 12 -36.35 0.23 -23.02
C LEU A 12 -36.78 0.38 -21.57
N VAL A 13 -38.03 0.04 -21.24
CA VAL A 13 -38.51 0.02 -19.85
C VAL A 13 -37.75 -1.04 -19.04
N ALA A 14 -37.58 -2.25 -19.59
CA ALA A 14 -36.80 -3.31 -18.95
C ALA A 14 -35.33 -2.89 -18.74
N PHE A 15 -34.72 -2.23 -19.72
CA PHE A 15 -33.38 -1.66 -19.59
C PHE A 15 -33.32 -0.58 -18.51
N ALA A 16 -34.28 0.33 -18.46
CA ALA A 16 -34.32 1.38 -17.44
C ALA A 16 -34.44 0.80 -16.02
N VAL A 17 -35.31 -0.19 -15.82
CA VAL A 17 -35.43 -0.91 -14.55
C VAL A 17 -34.12 -1.63 -14.20
N PHE A 18 -33.54 -2.35 -15.16
CA PHE A 18 -32.26 -3.05 -14.96
C PHE A 18 -31.12 -2.07 -14.62
N TYR A 19 -31.02 -0.96 -15.35
CA TYR A 19 -30.02 0.09 -15.11
C TYR A 19 -30.19 0.71 -13.73
N PHE A 20 -31.43 0.97 -13.31
CA PHE A 20 -31.71 1.48 -11.97
C PHE A 20 -31.31 0.48 -10.87
N LEU A 21 -31.57 -0.82 -11.08
CA LEU A 21 -31.09 -1.87 -10.16
C LEU A 21 -29.56 -1.93 -10.12
N LEU A 22 -28.88 -1.77 -11.25
CA LEU A 22 -27.42 -1.68 -11.29
C LEU A 22 -26.89 -0.45 -10.57
N LEU A 23 -27.56 0.71 -10.70
CA LEU A 23 -27.20 1.91 -9.95
C LEU A 23 -27.29 1.68 -8.43
N ILE A 24 -28.37 1.05 -7.96
CA ILE A 24 -28.52 0.67 -6.56
C ILE A 24 -27.41 -0.30 -6.15
N PHE A 25 -27.13 -1.31 -6.97
CA PHE A 25 -26.07 -2.27 -6.71
C PHE A 25 -24.69 -1.60 -6.58
N CYS A 26 -24.34 -0.69 -7.50
CA CYS A 26 -23.09 0.07 -7.44
C CYS A 26 -23.04 1.00 -6.23
N HIS A 27 -24.16 1.65 -5.87
CA HIS A 27 -24.23 2.51 -4.69
C HIS A 27 -23.80 1.77 -3.41
N PHE A 28 -24.22 0.52 -3.23
CA PHE A 28 -23.86 -0.26 -2.05
C PHE A 28 -22.49 -0.97 -2.17
N ASN A 29 -22.15 -1.51 -3.33
CA ASN A 29 -20.91 -2.30 -3.48
C ASN A 29 -19.66 -1.45 -3.75
N SER A 30 -19.80 -0.27 -4.35
CA SER A 30 -18.69 0.64 -4.65
C SER A 30 -18.42 1.66 -3.54
N ALA A 31 -19.18 1.60 -2.42
CA ALA A 31 -19.04 2.54 -1.31
C ALA A 31 -17.64 2.57 -0.69
N ARG A 32 -16.86 1.49 -0.85
CA ARG A 32 -15.49 1.37 -0.32
C ARG A 32 -14.38 1.67 -1.33
N ASP A 33 -14.73 1.94 -2.59
CA ASP A 33 -13.74 2.20 -3.65
C ASP A 33 -13.48 3.70 -3.78
N PRO A 34 -12.27 4.19 -3.44
CA PRO A 34 -11.95 5.62 -3.48
C PRO A 34 -11.95 6.21 -4.89
N GLY A 35 -11.91 5.37 -5.94
CA GLY A 35 -12.04 5.78 -7.33
C GLY A 35 -13.49 5.76 -7.84
N SER A 36 -14.47 5.41 -7.00
CA SER A 36 -15.89 5.39 -7.36
C SER A 36 -16.58 6.72 -7.08
N PHE A 37 -17.56 7.08 -7.92
CA PHE A 37 -18.51 8.14 -7.63
C PHE A 37 -19.36 7.85 -6.37
N PHE A 38 -19.58 6.58 -6.04
CA PHE A 38 -20.38 6.16 -4.89
C PHE A 38 -19.55 6.05 -3.60
N PHE A 39 -18.28 6.46 -3.62
CA PHE A 39 -17.39 6.35 -2.48
C PHE A 39 -17.96 7.08 -1.25
N ARG A 40 -18.04 6.35 -0.14
CA ARG A 40 -18.39 6.92 1.17
C ARG A 40 -17.16 6.80 2.06
N PRO A 41 -16.45 7.91 2.36
CA PRO A 41 -15.23 7.87 3.17
C PRO A 41 -15.41 7.14 4.50
N ASP A 42 -16.57 7.31 5.13
CA ASP A 42 -16.91 6.63 6.39
C ASP A 42 -17.02 5.10 6.20
N GLU A 43 -17.45 4.59 5.06
CA GLU A 43 -17.50 3.14 4.84
C GLU A 43 -16.16 2.60 4.31
N GLY A 44 -15.53 3.31 3.38
CA GLY A 44 -14.28 2.90 2.75
C GLY A 44 -13.11 2.80 3.71
N TYR A 45 -12.97 3.80 4.58
CA TYR A 45 -11.89 3.88 5.57
C TYR A 45 -12.28 3.28 6.92
N ARG A 46 -13.43 2.60 7.01
CA ARG A 46 -13.85 1.94 8.26
C ARG A 46 -12.84 0.86 8.65
N PRO A 47 -12.17 1.02 9.81
CA PRO A 47 -11.21 0.03 10.28
C PRO A 47 -11.94 -1.13 10.96
N HIS A 48 -11.52 -2.35 10.65
CA HIS A 48 -12.02 -3.58 11.27
C HIS A 48 -10.85 -4.42 11.75
N TYR A 49 -10.11 -4.99 10.81
CA TYR A 49 -9.01 -5.87 11.10
C TYR A 49 -7.79 -5.10 11.64
N SER A 50 -7.57 -3.85 11.20
CA SER A 50 -6.50 -3.01 11.77
C SER A 50 -6.66 -2.74 13.25
N VAL A 51 -7.88 -2.43 13.72
CA VAL A 51 -8.15 -2.19 15.15
C VAL A 51 -7.82 -3.43 15.97
N ARG A 52 -8.18 -4.61 15.46
CA ARG A 52 -7.84 -5.88 16.09
C ARG A 52 -6.32 -6.08 16.16
N ARG A 53 -5.60 -5.86 15.05
CA ARG A 53 -4.13 -6.00 15.01
C ARG A 53 -3.40 -5.01 15.91
N ILE A 54 -3.89 -3.78 16.02
CA ILE A 54 -3.35 -2.78 16.95
C ILE A 54 -3.48 -3.28 18.38
N LYS A 55 -4.67 -3.76 18.78
CA LYS A 55 -4.88 -4.31 20.13
C LYS A 55 -3.95 -5.50 20.42
N GLU A 56 -3.89 -6.46 19.50
CA GLU A 56 -3.04 -7.65 19.64
C GLU A 56 -1.55 -7.29 19.76
N SER A 57 -1.11 -6.27 19.00
CA SER A 57 0.25 -5.74 19.07
C SER A 57 0.57 -5.12 20.44
N LEU A 58 -0.33 -4.27 20.95
CA LEU A 58 -0.16 -3.65 22.27
C LEU A 58 -0.20 -4.70 23.39
N ASP A 59 -1.10 -5.67 23.31
CA ASP A 59 -1.19 -6.80 24.24
C ASP A 59 0.10 -7.65 24.23
N PHE A 60 0.77 -7.77 23.09
CA PHE A 60 2.07 -8.43 22.97
C PHE A 60 3.19 -7.61 23.64
N VAL A 61 3.34 -6.33 23.27
CA VAL A 61 4.41 -5.46 23.78
C VAL A 61 4.29 -5.22 25.29
N SER A 62 3.06 -5.13 25.81
CA SER A 62 2.80 -4.88 27.24
C SER A 62 3.45 -5.90 28.19
N ARG A 63 3.68 -7.14 27.71
CA ARG A 63 4.34 -8.22 28.48
C ARG A 63 5.82 -7.91 28.76
N PHE A 64 6.40 -7.00 28.00
CA PHE A 64 7.81 -6.62 28.06
C PHE A 64 8.05 -5.26 28.72
N ASN A 65 7.01 -4.66 29.34
CA ASN A 65 7.11 -3.40 30.07
C ASN A 65 7.77 -3.52 31.46
N GLN A 66 8.20 -4.71 31.85
CA GLN A 66 8.90 -4.93 33.12
C GLN A 66 10.40 -4.74 32.94
N SER A 67 11.05 -4.15 33.96
CA SER A 67 12.51 -3.91 33.97
C SER A 67 13.33 -5.18 34.27
N SER A 68 12.69 -6.33 34.47
CA SER A 68 13.32 -7.56 34.98
C SER A 68 14.00 -8.38 33.87
N THR A 69 15.33 -8.48 33.98
CA THR A 69 16.30 -9.15 33.10
C THR A 69 16.26 -10.69 33.15
N TYR A 70 15.09 -11.31 33.00
CA TYR A 70 15.03 -12.76 32.77
C TYR A 70 15.20 -13.06 31.26
N PRO A 71 15.95 -14.10 30.85
CA PRO A 71 16.06 -14.50 29.44
C PRO A 71 14.69 -14.80 28.79
N GLU A 72 13.72 -15.27 29.58
CA GLU A 72 12.32 -15.47 29.17
C GLU A 72 11.52 -14.16 29.00
N ALA A 73 12.06 -13.04 29.49
CA ALA A 73 11.46 -11.71 29.44
C ALA A 73 11.98 -10.85 28.27
N SER A 74 12.72 -11.42 27.31
CA SER A 74 13.13 -10.73 26.09
C SER A 74 12.50 -11.38 24.86
N ALA A 75 11.96 -10.54 23.97
CA ALA A 75 11.48 -10.95 22.65
C ALA A 75 12.55 -10.77 21.56
N LYS A 76 13.84 -10.64 21.93
CA LYS A 76 14.95 -10.49 20.98
C LYS A 76 15.21 -11.76 20.18
N ALA A 77 15.84 -11.61 19.02
CA ALA A 77 16.31 -12.72 18.21
C ALA A 77 17.37 -13.50 19.00
N PRO A 78 17.39 -14.84 18.93
CA PRO A 78 18.50 -15.61 19.47
C PRO A 78 19.79 -15.21 18.74
N THR A 79 20.85 -14.89 19.50
CA THR A 79 22.17 -14.48 18.97
C THR A 79 22.90 -15.59 18.20
N SER A 80 22.40 -16.83 18.22
CA SER A 80 23.08 -18.05 17.78
C SER A 80 22.51 -18.71 16.51
N ALA A 81 21.74 -18.01 15.68
CA ALA A 81 21.34 -18.57 14.39
C ALA A 81 22.54 -18.63 13.43
N GLU A 82 23.27 -19.75 13.44
CA GLU A 82 24.38 -20.08 12.52
C GLU A 82 24.01 -19.90 11.03
N GLY A 83 22.71 -19.83 10.69
CA GLY A 83 22.18 -19.59 9.34
C GLY A 83 21.96 -18.13 8.94
N GLY A 84 22.18 -17.16 9.82
CA GLY A 84 21.87 -15.73 9.57
C GLY A 84 20.36 -15.43 9.49
N SER A 85 19.94 -14.21 9.82
CA SER A 85 18.54 -13.80 9.67
C SER A 85 18.13 -13.74 8.19
N SER A 86 16.87 -14.04 7.89
CA SER A 86 16.35 -13.94 6.52
C SER A 86 16.00 -12.49 6.15
N ILE A 87 15.48 -11.72 7.11
CA ILE A 87 15.01 -10.34 6.96
C ILE A 87 15.66 -9.47 8.03
N CYS A 88 16.24 -8.34 7.63
CA CYS A 88 16.52 -7.22 8.53
C CYS A 88 15.46 -6.15 8.35
N ALA A 89 14.70 -5.84 9.40
CA ALA A 89 13.69 -4.79 9.40
C ALA A 89 14.31 -3.50 9.97
N GLY A 90 14.56 -2.51 9.12
CA GLY A 90 14.98 -1.17 9.50
C GLY A 90 13.77 -0.26 9.65
N ILE A 91 13.49 0.20 10.87
CA ILE A 91 12.39 1.09 11.20
C ILE A 91 12.96 2.47 11.53
N VAL A 92 12.45 3.50 10.87
CA VAL A 92 12.78 4.89 11.20
C VAL A 92 11.65 5.48 12.03
N THR A 93 11.97 5.94 13.25
CA THR A 93 10.99 6.53 14.17
C THR A 93 11.33 7.99 14.46
N VAL A 94 10.30 8.83 14.49
CA VAL A 94 10.41 10.27 14.78
C VAL A 94 9.30 10.67 15.74
N LYS A 95 9.50 11.74 16.51
CA LYS A 95 8.46 12.24 17.40
C LYS A 95 7.27 12.76 16.61
N ARG A 96 6.13 12.07 16.70
CA ARG A 96 4.87 12.46 16.06
C ARG A 96 4.05 13.40 16.97
N PRO A 97 3.25 14.31 16.39
CA PRO A 97 2.50 15.31 17.17
C PRO A 97 1.29 14.75 17.91
N LEU A 98 0.65 13.69 17.38
CA LEU A 98 -0.60 13.15 17.92
C LEU A 98 -0.40 11.87 18.72
N GLN A 99 0.20 10.87 18.07
CA GLN A 99 0.31 9.52 18.61
C GLN A 99 1.61 8.90 18.10
N GLN A 100 2.38 8.30 19.01
CA GLN A 100 3.48 7.41 18.64
C GLN A 100 2.89 6.03 18.34
N ASN A 101 3.42 5.34 17.34
CA ASN A 101 2.92 4.04 16.89
C ASN A 101 4.06 3.00 16.80
N LEU A 102 5.23 3.30 17.37
CA LEU A 102 6.39 2.43 17.26
C LEU A 102 6.14 1.09 17.97
N ASP A 103 5.53 1.13 19.15
CA ASP A 103 5.06 -0.05 19.90
C ASP A 103 4.09 -0.90 19.06
N VAL A 104 3.10 -0.26 18.44
CA VAL A 104 2.15 -0.91 17.53
C VAL A 104 2.88 -1.56 16.35
N THR A 105 3.80 -0.85 15.72
CA THR A 105 4.57 -1.32 14.57
C THR A 105 5.40 -2.54 14.96
N VAL A 106 6.27 -2.41 15.95
CA VAL A 106 7.17 -3.48 16.42
C VAL A 106 6.37 -4.67 16.93
N GLY A 107 5.37 -4.45 17.77
CA GLY A 107 4.53 -5.51 18.30
C GLY A 107 3.78 -6.27 17.21
N SER A 108 3.30 -5.59 16.17
CA SER A 108 2.54 -6.23 15.09
C SER A 108 3.41 -7.07 14.16
N LEU A 109 4.69 -6.71 14.00
CA LEU A 109 5.67 -7.49 13.25
C LEU A 109 6.01 -8.81 13.95
N LEU A 110 6.02 -8.81 15.28
CA LEU A 110 6.46 -9.92 16.10
C LEU A 110 5.32 -10.82 16.61
N ASP A 111 4.15 -10.23 16.88
CA ASP A 111 2.98 -10.98 17.33
C ASP A 111 2.56 -12.04 16.30
N GLY A 112 2.38 -13.27 16.78
CA GLY A 112 1.98 -14.42 15.96
C GLY A 112 3.13 -15.15 15.26
N LEU A 113 4.38 -14.69 15.37
CA LEU A 113 5.53 -15.44 14.89
C LEU A 113 5.84 -16.64 15.78
N SER A 114 6.17 -17.80 15.18
CA SER A 114 6.81 -18.89 15.92
C SER A 114 8.25 -18.53 16.31
N ALA A 115 8.83 -19.23 17.29
CA ALA A 115 10.24 -19.04 17.68
C ALA A 115 11.22 -19.17 16.49
N LYS A 116 10.95 -20.10 15.56
CA LYS A 116 11.73 -20.27 14.33
C LYS A 116 11.60 -19.06 13.40
N GLU A 117 10.41 -18.49 13.26
CA GLU A 117 10.20 -17.31 12.42
C GLU A 117 10.84 -16.07 13.05
N ARG A 118 10.66 -15.88 14.36
CA ARG A 118 11.28 -14.80 15.12
C ARG A 118 12.81 -14.79 14.99
N ALA A 119 13.44 -15.97 15.03
CA ALA A 119 14.89 -16.11 14.86
C ALA A 119 15.40 -15.71 13.47
N ASN A 120 14.51 -15.63 12.47
CA ASN A 120 14.83 -15.28 11.10
C ASN A 120 14.58 -13.79 10.77
N ILE A 121 14.24 -12.97 11.76
CA ILE A 121 14.00 -11.54 11.63
C ILE A 121 14.87 -10.81 12.64
N VAL A 122 15.52 -9.74 12.21
CA VAL A 122 16.22 -8.82 13.12
C VAL A 122 15.64 -7.42 12.95
N ILE A 123 15.33 -6.74 14.06
CA ILE A 123 14.70 -5.42 14.06
C ILE A 123 15.71 -4.36 14.50
N HIS A 124 16.02 -3.44 13.60
CA HIS A 124 16.80 -2.25 13.87
C HIS A 124 15.86 -1.04 13.90
N VAL A 125 15.89 -0.26 14.97
CA VAL A 125 15.10 0.97 15.08
C VAL A 125 16.04 2.16 15.20
N LEU A 126 15.99 3.05 14.20
CA LEU A 126 16.65 4.35 14.25
C LEU A 126 15.71 5.37 14.87
N PHE A 127 16.07 5.85 16.07
CA PHE A 127 15.47 7.03 16.68
C PHE A 127 16.05 8.27 15.99
N ALA A 128 15.37 8.71 14.94
CA ALA A 128 15.80 9.78 14.04
C ALA A 128 15.50 11.17 14.62
N LEU A 129 16.05 11.44 15.79
CA LEU A 129 16.05 12.75 16.46
C LEU A 129 17.48 13.09 16.88
N SER A 130 17.88 14.36 16.73
CA SER A 130 19.15 14.86 17.28
C SER A 130 19.29 14.59 18.78
N ALA A 131 18.19 14.72 19.53
CA ALA A 131 18.05 14.27 20.91
C ALA A 131 17.09 13.06 21.01
N PRO A 132 17.60 11.81 21.01
CA PRO A 132 16.75 10.61 21.04
C PRO A 132 15.78 10.55 22.21
N SER A 133 16.16 11.11 23.37
CA SER A 133 15.31 11.16 24.57
C SER A 133 14.05 12.01 24.43
N ASP A 134 13.95 12.83 23.38
CA ASP A 134 12.74 13.61 23.11
C ASP A 134 11.61 12.74 22.54
N HIS A 135 11.95 11.53 22.06
CA HIS A 135 10.99 10.53 21.62
C HIS A 135 10.38 9.80 22.84
N PRO A 136 9.04 9.79 23.01
CA PRO A 136 8.38 9.16 24.16
C PRO A 136 8.73 7.67 24.36
N ASP A 137 8.97 6.96 23.26
CA ASP A 137 9.29 5.51 23.29
C ASP A 137 10.77 5.19 23.57
N PHE A 138 11.69 6.17 23.52
CA PHE A 138 13.13 5.88 23.57
C PHE A 138 13.58 5.23 24.88
N ARG A 139 13.00 5.66 26.02
CA ARG A 139 13.35 5.17 27.36
C ARG A 139 12.37 4.13 27.91
N GLN A 140 11.46 3.62 27.09
CA GLN A 140 10.50 2.63 27.55
C GLN A 140 11.19 1.27 27.78
N PRO A 141 10.85 0.52 28.84
CA PRO A 141 11.47 -0.78 29.12
C PRO A 141 11.33 -1.76 27.93
N TRP A 142 10.15 -1.80 27.31
CA TRP A 142 9.87 -2.69 26.19
C TRP A 142 10.81 -2.48 25.01
N THR A 143 11.26 -1.24 24.77
CA THR A 143 12.16 -0.89 23.66
C THR A 143 13.42 -1.75 23.72
N SER A 144 14.06 -1.83 24.88
CA SER A 144 15.27 -2.64 25.07
C SER A 144 15.01 -4.15 25.17
N ASN A 145 13.79 -4.56 25.53
CA ASN A 145 13.42 -5.96 25.71
C ASN A 145 12.95 -6.63 24.40
N VAL A 146 12.44 -5.85 23.45
CA VAL A 146 11.79 -6.32 22.22
C VAL A 146 12.62 -6.03 20.98
N ILE A 147 13.23 -4.84 20.87
CA ILE A 147 13.99 -4.42 19.68
C ILE A 147 15.40 -5.00 19.75
N ASP A 148 15.87 -5.58 18.65
CA ASP A 148 17.21 -6.20 18.59
C ASP A 148 18.32 -5.14 18.65
N ARG A 149 18.16 -4.05 17.89
CA ARG A 149 19.09 -2.91 17.91
C ARG A 149 18.35 -1.57 17.94
N VAL A 150 18.60 -0.81 19.00
CA VAL A 150 18.19 0.58 19.14
C VAL A 150 19.36 1.45 18.68
N LEU A 151 19.12 2.32 17.70
CA LEU A 151 20.14 3.11 17.02
C LEU A 151 19.82 4.60 17.12
N THR A 152 20.87 5.40 17.20
CA THR A 152 20.85 6.87 17.16
C THR A 152 21.74 7.38 16.03
N TYR A 153 21.68 8.68 15.72
CA TYR A 153 22.60 9.29 14.76
C TYR A 153 24.08 9.11 15.15
N LYS A 154 24.38 9.20 16.45
CA LYS A 154 25.71 9.02 17.01
C LYS A 154 26.25 7.61 16.76
N ASP A 155 25.43 6.58 17.00
CA ASP A 155 25.82 5.18 16.79
C ASP A 155 26.17 4.88 15.33
N LEU A 156 25.59 5.64 14.40
CA LEU A 156 25.79 5.50 12.97
C LEU A 156 26.77 6.54 12.39
N GLY A 157 27.43 7.34 13.23
CA GLY A 157 28.41 8.34 12.80
C GLY A 157 27.84 9.41 11.87
N ALA A 158 26.57 9.77 12.03
CA ALA A 158 25.97 10.91 11.35
C ALA A 158 26.37 12.24 12.03
N ASP A 159 26.42 13.32 11.27
CA ASP A 159 26.73 14.66 11.80
C ASP A 159 25.56 15.19 12.63
N GLU A 160 25.68 15.09 13.96
CA GLU A 160 24.65 15.51 14.91
C GLU A 160 24.29 17.00 14.78
N GLN A 161 25.27 17.87 14.47
CA GLN A 161 25.03 19.31 14.29
C GLN A 161 24.19 19.57 13.04
N GLN A 162 24.48 18.85 11.96
CA GLN A 162 23.69 18.93 10.74
C GLN A 162 22.25 18.41 10.96
N MET A 163 22.08 17.34 11.75
CA MET A 163 20.75 16.80 12.05
C MET A 163 19.91 17.79 12.85
N GLU A 164 20.50 18.39 13.89
CA GLU A 164 19.87 19.43 14.70
C GLU A 164 19.48 20.64 13.82
N GLU A 165 20.36 21.06 12.91
CA GLU A 165 20.07 22.15 11.99
C GLU A 165 18.88 21.84 11.07
N TRP A 166 18.84 20.64 10.47
CA TRP A 166 17.73 20.23 9.62
C TRP A 166 16.42 20.10 10.38
N GLU A 167 16.44 19.60 11.63
CA GLU A 167 15.25 19.55 12.48
C GLU A 167 14.74 20.95 12.80
N ARG A 168 15.61 21.85 13.24
CA ARG A 168 15.27 23.24 13.55
C ARG A 168 14.71 23.99 12.33
N LYS A 169 15.32 23.78 11.15
CA LYS A 169 14.87 24.38 9.88
C LYS A 169 13.67 23.66 9.26
N LYS A 170 13.18 22.57 9.87
CA LYS A 170 12.13 21.69 9.30
C LYS A 170 12.47 21.18 7.90
N ASN A 171 13.74 20.86 7.68
CA ASN A 171 14.26 20.39 6.40
C ASN A 171 13.98 18.90 6.17
N ILE A 172 12.70 18.58 6.00
CA ILE A 172 12.19 17.20 6.02
C ILE A 172 12.74 16.36 4.86
N LYS A 173 12.97 16.96 3.68
CA LYS A 173 13.40 16.20 2.50
C LYS A 173 14.81 15.64 2.73
N GLU A 174 15.76 16.51 3.05
CA GLU A 174 17.16 16.17 3.34
C GLU A 174 17.26 15.18 4.49
N LYS A 175 16.54 15.46 5.58
CA LYS A 175 16.52 14.59 6.75
C LYS A 175 15.94 13.20 6.44
N SER A 176 14.82 13.13 5.72
CA SER A 176 14.21 11.84 5.36
C SER A 176 15.12 10.97 4.49
N LEU A 177 15.95 11.58 3.63
CA LEU A 177 16.90 10.86 2.79
C LEU A 177 18.02 10.24 3.61
N ILE A 178 18.60 10.97 4.58
CA ILE A 178 19.63 10.40 5.47
C ILE A 178 19.04 9.35 6.40
N ASP A 179 17.84 9.56 6.95
CA ASP A 179 17.21 8.62 7.88
C ASP A 179 17.01 7.25 7.21
N TYR A 180 16.50 7.26 5.97
CA TYR A 180 16.34 6.06 5.16
C TYR A 180 17.68 5.42 4.81
N GLN A 181 18.68 6.23 4.45
CA GLN A 181 20.02 5.76 4.13
C GLN A 181 20.67 5.06 5.33
N LEU A 182 20.61 5.67 6.51
CA LEU A 182 21.20 5.16 7.75
C LEU A 182 20.55 3.85 8.19
N SER A 183 19.21 3.78 8.12
CA SER A 183 18.46 2.55 8.43
C SER A 183 18.82 1.41 7.48
N LEU A 184 18.85 1.69 6.16
CA LEU A 184 19.25 0.72 5.14
C LEU A 184 20.71 0.27 5.31
N ARG A 185 21.61 1.22 5.59
CA ARG A 185 23.03 0.95 5.80
C ARG A 185 23.26 0.08 7.02
N SER A 186 22.59 0.35 8.15
CA SER A 186 22.72 -0.51 9.33
C SER A 186 22.29 -1.94 9.01
N CYS A 187 21.14 -2.15 8.38
CA CYS A 187 20.74 -3.51 7.98
C CYS A 187 21.74 -4.18 7.03
N TYR A 188 22.32 -3.42 6.09
CA TYR A 188 23.30 -3.93 5.14
C TYR A 188 24.64 -4.29 5.81
N GLU A 189 25.22 -3.40 6.60
CA GLU A 189 26.56 -3.57 7.18
C GLU A 189 26.57 -4.54 8.36
N ASP A 190 25.53 -4.49 9.20
CA ASP A 190 25.52 -5.19 10.48
C ASP A 190 24.96 -6.63 10.39
N THR A 191 24.32 -6.98 9.28
CA THR A 191 23.62 -8.25 9.13
C THR A 191 23.95 -8.93 7.81
N LYS A 192 23.77 -10.25 7.75
CA LYS A 192 23.83 -11.04 6.51
C LYS A 192 22.45 -11.30 5.89
N ALA A 193 21.43 -10.53 6.29
CA ALA A 193 20.07 -10.76 5.84
C ALA A 193 19.93 -10.62 4.33
N ARG A 194 19.26 -11.59 3.70
CA ARG A 194 19.00 -11.61 2.25
C ARG A 194 18.01 -10.54 1.81
N TRP A 195 17.12 -10.14 2.72
CA TRP A 195 16.11 -9.13 2.46
C TRP A 195 16.20 -8.02 3.51
N ILE A 196 16.04 -6.78 3.07
CA ILE A 196 16.01 -5.62 3.96
C ILE A 196 14.63 -4.99 3.86
N LEU A 197 13.86 -5.04 4.94
CA LEU A 197 12.54 -4.45 5.05
C LEU A 197 12.68 -3.06 5.66
N LEU A 198 12.35 -2.01 4.91
CA LEU A 198 12.27 -0.66 5.45
C LEU A 198 10.83 -0.30 5.77
N LEU A 199 10.63 0.21 6.98
CA LEU A 199 9.31 0.56 7.53
C LEU A 199 9.30 1.98 8.09
N GLU A 200 8.17 2.65 7.91
CA GLU A 200 7.80 3.79 8.76
C GLU A 200 7.27 3.26 10.12
N ASP A 201 7.35 4.07 11.17
CA ASP A 201 6.95 3.76 12.54
C ASP A 201 5.43 3.76 12.80
N ASP A 202 4.60 3.93 11.76
CA ASP A 202 3.14 4.04 11.84
C ASP A 202 2.39 3.04 10.97
N VAL A 203 2.89 1.79 10.96
CA VAL A 203 2.31 0.68 10.23
C VAL A 203 1.85 -0.44 11.15
N VAL A 204 0.86 -1.22 10.72
CA VAL A 204 0.45 -2.44 11.39
C VAL A 204 0.51 -3.62 10.42
N ALA A 205 1.16 -4.71 10.85
CA ALA A 205 1.35 -5.89 10.03
C ALA A 205 0.19 -6.89 10.12
N GLN A 206 -0.05 -7.59 9.02
CA GLN A 206 -0.89 -8.78 8.99
C GLN A 206 -0.32 -9.86 9.92
N ARG A 207 -1.16 -10.62 10.64
CA ARG A 207 -0.70 -11.66 11.59
C ARG A 207 0.25 -12.69 10.98
N ARG A 208 0.11 -13.01 9.68
CA ARG A 208 0.96 -13.98 8.97
C ARG A 208 1.80 -13.34 7.86
N TRP A 209 2.09 -12.04 7.99
CA TRP A 209 2.83 -11.27 6.99
C TRP A 209 4.14 -11.97 6.57
N TYR A 210 4.91 -12.51 7.53
CA TYR A 210 6.20 -13.12 7.27
C TYR A 210 6.11 -14.30 6.29
N ARG A 211 5.21 -15.27 6.57
CA ARG A 211 5.02 -16.44 5.70
C ARG A 211 4.53 -16.05 4.32
N HIS A 212 3.58 -15.12 4.26
CA HIS A 212 3.01 -14.67 2.99
C HIS A 212 4.04 -13.91 2.15
N THR A 213 4.83 -13.04 2.77
CA THR A 213 5.93 -12.34 2.09
C THR A 213 6.97 -13.32 1.55
N LEU A 214 7.42 -14.31 2.34
CA LEU A 214 8.37 -15.31 1.86
C LEU A 214 7.80 -16.17 0.72
N LYS A 215 6.53 -16.57 0.80
CA LYS A 215 5.86 -17.30 -0.28
C LYS A 215 5.80 -16.47 -1.57
N SER A 216 5.48 -15.17 -1.44
CA SER A 216 5.48 -14.24 -2.56
C SER A 216 6.86 -14.05 -3.18
N LEU A 217 7.92 -13.99 -2.35
CA LEU A 217 9.30 -13.91 -2.86
C LEU A 217 9.72 -15.14 -3.66
N GLU A 218 9.26 -16.34 -3.25
CA GLU A 218 9.50 -17.55 -4.04
C GLU A 218 8.81 -17.48 -5.41
N GLN A 219 7.59 -16.92 -5.47
CA GLN A 219 6.91 -16.65 -6.73
C GLN A 219 7.67 -15.62 -7.58
N VAL A 220 8.20 -14.55 -6.98
CA VAL A 220 9.02 -13.55 -7.68
C VAL A 220 10.27 -14.18 -8.27
N LYS A 221 10.95 -15.03 -7.49
CA LYS A 221 12.13 -15.76 -7.97
C LYS A 221 11.80 -16.60 -9.21
N GLN A 222 10.70 -17.36 -9.17
CA GLN A 222 10.24 -18.14 -10.32
C GLN A 222 9.90 -17.25 -11.54
N TRP A 223 9.40 -16.04 -11.33
CA TRP A 223 9.14 -15.08 -12.40
C TRP A 223 10.43 -14.53 -13.01
N SER A 224 11.43 -14.23 -12.18
CA SER A 224 12.77 -13.84 -12.65
C SER A 224 13.45 -14.96 -13.43
N ASP A 225 13.40 -16.20 -12.94
CA ASP A 225 13.99 -17.37 -13.62
C ASP A 225 13.35 -17.62 -15.00
N ARG A 226 12.07 -17.26 -15.18
CA ARG A 226 11.33 -17.36 -16.44
C ARG A 226 11.45 -16.11 -17.33
N GLY A 227 12.16 -15.07 -16.89
CA GLY A 227 12.27 -13.80 -17.60
C GLY A 227 10.96 -13.00 -17.67
N THR A 228 9.98 -13.28 -16.80
CA THR A 228 8.70 -12.55 -16.74
C THR A 228 8.84 -11.20 -16.03
N VAL A 229 9.74 -11.13 -15.04
CA VAL A 229 10.12 -9.90 -14.35
C VAL A 229 11.59 -9.63 -14.64
N LYS A 230 11.93 -8.38 -14.94
CA LYS A 230 13.30 -7.95 -15.16
C LYS A 230 14.04 -7.86 -13.83
N ASP A 231 15.21 -7.23 -13.84
CA ASP A 231 15.82 -6.79 -12.60
C ASP A 231 14.84 -5.89 -11.82
N TRP A 232 14.61 -6.16 -10.54
CA TRP A 232 13.58 -5.50 -9.73
C TRP A 232 14.18 -4.82 -8.50
N LEU A 233 13.56 -3.71 -8.07
CA LEU A 233 14.09 -2.87 -6.99
C LEU A 233 13.56 -3.28 -5.62
N TYR A 234 12.25 -3.45 -5.48
CA TYR A 234 11.61 -3.78 -4.21
C TYR A 234 10.31 -4.56 -4.39
N LEU A 235 9.88 -5.21 -3.30
CA LEU A 235 8.57 -5.78 -3.10
C LEU A 235 7.82 -4.96 -2.06
N ARG A 236 6.73 -4.34 -2.48
CA ARG A 236 5.90 -3.48 -1.67
C ARG A 236 4.92 -4.29 -0.85
N LEU A 237 4.91 -4.03 0.46
CA LEU A 237 4.03 -4.70 1.41
C LEU A 237 2.83 -3.83 1.82
N PHE A 238 2.85 -2.54 1.47
CA PHE A 238 1.75 -1.60 1.64
C PHE A 238 1.38 -0.89 0.33
N TYR A 239 0.11 -0.89 -0.04
CA TYR A 239 -0.40 0.00 -1.10
C TYR A 239 -1.81 0.48 -0.75
N THR A 240 -2.23 1.58 -1.37
CA THR A 240 -3.60 2.09 -1.26
C THR A 240 -4.30 2.05 -2.62
N GLU A 241 -5.55 1.61 -2.61
CA GLU A 241 -6.40 1.55 -3.79
C GLU A 241 -6.74 2.96 -4.34
N LYS A 242 -6.52 4.02 -3.55
CA LYS A 242 -6.72 5.43 -3.95
C LYS A 242 -5.99 5.80 -5.24
N PHE A 243 -4.79 5.26 -5.46
CA PHE A 243 -3.99 5.53 -6.66
C PHE A 243 -4.20 4.51 -7.78
N LEU A 244 -5.03 3.49 -7.55
CA LEU A 244 -5.32 2.42 -8.52
C LEU A 244 -6.62 2.66 -9.29
N GLY A 245 -7.14 3.89 -9.27
CA GLY A 245 -8.34 4.30 -9.99
C GLY A 245 -8.19 4.39 -11.50
N TRP A 246 -9.13 5.08 -12.14
CA TRP A 246 -9.11 5.39 -13.57
C TRP A 246 -8.13 6.54 -13.85
N ASN A 247 -6.88 6.19 -14.12
CA ASN A 247 -5.82 7.16 -14.36
C ASN A 247 -5.94 7.81 -15.76
N SER A 248 -5.83 9.14 -15.83
CA SER A 248 -6.02 9.93 -17.05
C SER A 248 -5.01 9.63 -18.14
N GLU A 249 -3.82 9.17 -17.78
CA GLU A 249 -2.74 8.79 -18.70
C GLU A 249 -3.16 7.65 -19.64
N ASN A 250 -4.12 6.83 -19.20
CA ASN A 250 -4.62 5.68 -19.95
C ASN A 250 -5.93 5.96 -20.71
N TRP A 251 -6.33 7.23 -20.86
CA TRP A 251 -7.56 7.61 -21.58
C TRP A 251 -7.69 7.00 -23.00
N PRO A 252 -6.61 6.86 -23.81
CA PRO A 252 -6.75 6.29 -25.14
C PRO A 252 -7.19 4.82 -25.08
N THR A 253 -6.64 4.05 -24.15
CA THR A 253 -6.99 2.65 -23.92
C THR A 253 -8.44 2.52 -23.50
N TYR A 254 -8.91 3.40 -22.61
CA TYR A 254 -10.31 3.41 -22.16
C TYR A 254 -11.27 3.74 -23.31
N LEU A 255 -10.93 4.73 -24.14
CA LEU A 255 -11.73 5.12 -25.29
C LEU A 255 -11.79 3.99 -26.33
N ILE A 256 -10.65 3.42 -26.71
CA ILE A 256 -10.59 2.30 -27.66
C ILE A 256 -11.40 1.12 -27.16
N SER A 257 -11.26 0.76 -25.88
CA SER A 257 -12.03 -0.34 -25.27
C SER A 257 -13.53 -0.06 -25.29
N SER A 258 -13.94 1.18 -24.99
CA SER A 258 -15.35 1.59 -25.02
C SER A 258 -15.93 1.54 -26.44
N VAL A 259 -15.20 2.04 -27.44
CA VAL A 259 -15.58 1.98 -28.85
C VAL A 259 -15.65 0.54 -29.34
N ALA A 260 -14.71 -0.32 -28.91
CA ALA A 260 -14.71 -1.74 -29.26
C ALA A 260 -15.95 -2.46 -28.70
N VAL A 261 -16.35 -2.17 -27.45
CA VAL A 261 -17.57 -2.72 -26.85
C VAL A 261 -18.81 -2.26 -27.61
N VAL A 262 -18.95 -0.96 -27.91
CA VAL A 262 -20.07 -0.44 -28.71
C VAL A 262 -20.13 -1.10 -30.09
N SER A 263 -18.98 -1.22 -30.76
CA SER A 263 -18.87 -1.84 -32.08
C SER A 263 -19.23 -3.33 -32.05
N ALA A 264 -18.79 -4.06 -31.02
CA ALA A 264 -19.11 -5.48 -30.85
C ALA A 264 -20.62 -5.70 -30.63
N ILE A 265 -21.27 -4.85 -29.83
CA ILE A 265 -22.73 -4.89 -29.63
C ILE A 265 -23.47 -4.55 -30.92
N ALA A 266 -23.02 -3.53 -31.66
CA ALA A 266 -23.60 -3.17 -32.96
C ALA A 266 -23.50 -4.33 -33.96
N LEU A 267 -22.33 -4.94 -34.09
CA LEU A 267 -22.09 -6.07 -34.99
C LEU A 267 -22.96 -7.27 -34.59
N THR A 268 -23.01 -7.60 -33.30
CA THR A 268 -23.85 -8.69 -32.77
C THR A 268 -25.32 -8.43 -33.07
N GLY A 269 -25.80 -7.19 -32.89
CA GLY A 269 -27.17 -6.80 -33.24
C GLY A 269 -27.47 -6.94 -34.74
N VAL A 270 -26.55 -6.50 -35.61
CA VAL A 270 -26.71 -6.65 -37.07
C VAL A 270 -26.71 -8.13 -37.46
N CYS A 271 -25.82 -8.95 -36.91
CA CYS A 271 -25.76 -10.39 -37.15
C CYS A 271 -27.03 -11.10 -36.67
N ALA A 272 -27.50 -10.80 -35.45
CA ALA A 272 -28.73 -11.35 -34.89
C ALA A 272 -29.94 -11.01 -35.76
N ARG A 273 -30.05 -9.75 -36.20
CA ARG A 273 -31.06 -9.30 -37.14
C ARG A 273 -31.04 -10.07 -38.46
N ARG A 274 -29.86 -10.33 -39.02
CA ARG A 274 -29.73 -11.08 -40.28
C ARG A 274 -30.09 -12.56 -40.13
N ARG A 275 -29.77 -13.17 -38.99
CA ARG A 275 -29.92 -14.61 -38.77
C ARG A 275 -31.29 -15.02 -38.21
N THR A 276 -31.98 -14.13 -37.50
CA THR A 276 -33.21 -14.49 -36.77
C THR A 276 -34.39 -13.63 -37.21
N ARG A 277 -35.42 -14.27 -37.78
CA ARG A 277 -36.63 -13.59 -38.29
C ARG A 277 -37.34 -12.73 -37.22
N PRO A 278 -37.51 -13.18 -35.96
CA PRO A 278 -38.18 -12.36 -34.94
C PRO A 278 -37.42 -11.06 -34.58
N MET A 279 -36.09 -11.05 -34.69
CA MET A 279 -35.28 -9.88 -34.37
C MET A 279 -35.32 -8.80 -35.44
N GLN A 280 -35.74 -9.12 -36.67
CA GLN A 280 -35.83 -8.15 -37.78
C GLN A 280 -36.80 -7.00 -37.47
N GLY A 281 -37.92 -7.30 -36.83
CA GLY A 281 -38.90 -6.29 -36.41
C GLY A 281 -38.51 -5.49 -35.17
N ILE A 282 -37.53 -5.97 -34.38
CA ILE A 282 -37.10 -5.34 -33.13
C ILE A 282 -35.83 -4.50 -33.35
N LEU A 283 -34.81 -5.04 -34.03
CA LEU A 283 -33.51 -4.40 -34.25
C LEU A 283 -33.51 -3.48 -35.49
N THR A 284 -34.44 -2.53 -35.55
CA THR A 284 -34.44 -1.49 -36.60
C THR A 284 -33.18 -0.62 -36.48
N ASN A 285 -32.78 0.08 -37.54
CA ASN A 285 -31.59 0.95 -37.50
C ASN A 285 -31.70 2.01 -36.40
N THR A 286 -32.89 2.62 -36.25
CA THR A 286 -33.16 3.60 -35.18
C THR A 286 -33.03 2.98 -33.79
N PHE A 287 -33.56 1.77 -33.58
CA PHE A 287 -33.47 1.12 -32.28
C PHE A 287 -32.05 0.65 -31.96
N LEU A 288 -31.32 0.14 -32.94
CA LEU A 288 -29.91 -0.21 -32.79
C LEU A 288 -29.05 1.03 -32.48
N ALA A 289 -29.36 2.18 -33.10
CA ALA A 289 -28.72 3.45 -32.76
C ALA A 289 -28.98 3.85 -31.30
N VAL A 290 -30.22 3.69 -30.78
CA VAL A 290 -30.52 3.93 -29.36
C VAL A 290 -29.74 2.97 -28.44
N ILE A 291 -29.64 1.69 -28.79
CA ILE A 291 -28.84 0.74 -28.00
C ILE A 291 -27.37 1.19 -27.96
N CYS A 292 -26.77 1.46 -29.12
CA CYS A 292 -25.34 1.73 -29.24
C CYS A 292 -24.92 3.13 -28.78
N LEU A 293 -25.80 4.14 -28.91
CA LEU A 293 -25.48 5.55 -28.60
C LEU A 293 -26.08 6.03 -27.27
N LEU A 294 -26.98 5.26 -26.65
CA LEU A 294 -27.55 5.58 -25.34
C LEU A 294 -27.37 4.45 -24.34
N CYS A 295 -27.92 3.26 -24.60
CA CYS A 295 -27.96 2.19 -23.59
C CYS A 295 -26.56 1.66 -23.24
N VAL A 296 -25.75 1.35 -24.24
CA VAL A 296 -24.38 0.85 -24.04
C VAL A 296 -23.48 1.93 -23.41
N PRO A 297 -23.47 3.19 -23.88
CA PRO A 297 -22.75 4.27 -23.20
C PRO A 297 -23.17 4.46 -21.74
N LEU A 298 -24.45 4.37 -21.39
CA LEU A 298 -24.91 4.45 -20.00
C LEU A 298 -24.31 3.33 -19.13
N LEU A 299 -24.25 2.09 -19.63
CA LEU A 299 -23.61 0.97 -18.93
C LEU A 299 -22.09 1.17 -18.80
N ILE A 300 -21.42 1.66 -19.84
CA ILE A 300 -19.99 1.99 -19.80
C ILE A 300 -19.74 3.10 -18.78
N SER A 301 -20.56 4.15 -18.77
CA SER A 301 -20.47 5.22 -17.77
C SER A 301 -20.63 4.65 -16.36
N LEU A 302 -21.61 3.77 -16.14
CA LEU A 302 -21.79 3.15 -14.82
C LEU A 302 -20.58 2.29 -14.41
N TYR A 303 -19.95 1.57 -15.35
CA TYR A 303 -18.72 0.81 -15.11
C TYR A 303 -17.57 1.70 -14.63
N PHE A 304 -17.40 2.89 -15.23
CA PHE A 304 -16.41 3.87 -14.74
C PHE A 304 -16.81 4.47 -13.39
N LEU A 305 -18.09 4.87 -13.22
CA LEU A 305 -18.61 5.43 -11.96
C LEU A 305 -18.52 4.47 -10.78
N ALA A 306 -18.65 3.16 -11.02
CA ALA A 306 -18.49 2.12 -10.01
C ALA A 306 -17.07 2.03 -9.43
N GLY A 307 -16.08 2.66 -10.07
CA GLY A 307 -14.69 2.67 -9.62
C GLY A 307 -13.92 1.41 -10.01
N ARG A 308 -12.63 1.59 -10.31
CA ARG A 308 -11.77 0.53 -10.84
C ARG A 308 -11.54 -0.59 -9.83
N ALA A 309 -11.36 -0.30 -8.55
CA ALA A 309 -11.08 -1.33 -7.56
C ALA A 309 -12.30 -2.23 -7.31
N THR A 310 -13.51 -1.73 -7.53
CA THR A 310 -14.76 -2.52 -7.44
C THR A 310 -14.92 -3.45 -8.63
N VAL A 311 -14.75 -2.94 -9.85
CA VAL A 311 -15.05 -3.72 -11.07
C VAL A 311 -13.87 -4.56 -11.55
N LEU A 312 -12.64 -4.14 -11.23
CA LEU A 312 -11.39 -4.81 -11.58
C LEU A 312 -10.42 -4.83 -10.37
N PRO A 313 -10.77 -5.54 -9.28
CA PRO A 313 -9.89 -5.65 -8.12
C PRO A 313 -8.58 -6.37 -8.48
N MET A 314 -7.50 -5.97 -7.81
CA MET A 314 -6.22 -6.67 -7.91
C MET A 314 -6.36 -8.06 -7.28
N ARG A 315 -6.13 -9.10 -8.08
CA ARG A 315 -6.23 -10.50 -7.61
C ARG A 315 -5.23 -10.77 -6.48
N PRO A 316 -5.48 -11.72 -5.56
CA PRO A 316 -4.47 -12.12 -4.59
C PRO A 316 -3.20 -12.65 -5.28
N GLY A 317 -2.02 -12.28 -4.76
CA GLY A 317 -0.71 -12.65 -5.28
C GLY A 317 0.21 -11.46 -5.51
N VAL A 318 1.32 -11.70 -6.20
CA VAL A 318 2.30 -10.66 -6.58
C VAL A 318 1.89 -10.01 -7.90
N HIS A 319 2.08 -8.69 -8.02
CA HIS A 319 1.81 -7.93 -9.24
C HIS A 319 2.94 -6.95 -9.53
N LEU A 320 3.10 -6.60 -10.82
CA LEU A 320 3.90 -5.45 -11.23
C LEU A 320 3.16 -4.15 -10.89
N MET A 321 3.88 -3.20 -10.30
CA MET A 321 3.39 -1.87 -9.92
C MET A 321 4.45 -0.82 -10.28
N ASN A 322 4.82 -0.78 -11.56
CA ASN A 322 5.79 0.19 -12.08
C ASN A 322 5.24 1.62 -12.17
N SER A 323 3.93 1.80 -12.00
CA SER A 323 3.29 3.12 -12.00
C SER A 323 2.17 3.17 -10.98
N HIS A 324 1.85 4.40 -10.55
CA HIS A 324 0.77 4.70 -9.60
C HIS A 324 0.92 4.01 -8.24
N GLY A 325 2.10 3.50 -7.94
CA GLY A 325 2.43 3.02 -6.62
C GLY A 325 2.84 4.21 -5.74
N CYS A 326 2.04 4.56 -4.73
CA CYS A 326 2.50 5.50 -3.71
C CYS A 326 3.14 4.84 -2.50
N CYS A 327 4.08 5.60 -1.94
CA CYS A 327 4.42 5.68 -0.54
C CYS A 327 5.41 4.61 -0.03
N SER A 328 6.19 4.98 0.97
CA SER A 328 7.36 4.24 1.48
C SER A 328 7.10 3.54 2.82
N GLN A 329 5.83 3.32 3.23
CA GLN A 329 5.51 2.78 4.55
C GLN A 329 6.09 1.38 4.77
N ALA A 330 6.12 0.53 3.74
CA ALA A 330 6.68 -0.81 3.84
C ALA A 330 7.21 -1.34 2.51
N LEU A 331 8.54 -1.30 2.36
CA LEU A 331 9.25 -1.73 1.16
C LEU A 331 10.32 -2.76 1.53
N LEU A 332 10.25 -3.94 0.91
CA LEU A 332 11.24 -5.00 1.07
C LEU A 332 12.21 -4.98 -0.12
N PHE A 333 13.48 -4.78 0.15
CA PHE A 333 14.55 -4.73 -0.85
C PHE A 333 15.35 -6.04 -0.85
N PRO A 334 15.73 -6.55 -2.03
CA PRO A 334 16.83 -7.50 -2.13
C PRO A 334 18.11 -6.85 -1.59
N ARG A 335 18.92 -7.60 -0.83
CA ARG A 335 20.16 -7.09 -0.24
C ARG A 335 21.10 -6.47 -1.29
N GLU A 336 21.19 -7.08 -2.46
CA GLU A 336 22.01 -6.63 -3.59
C GLU A 336 21.62 -5.24 -4.12
N LYS A 337 20.39 -4.77 -3.86
CA LYS A 337 19.93 -3.43 -4.24
C LYS A 337 20.26 -2.36 -3.22
N ALA A 338 20.64 -2.73 -1.99
CA ALA A 338 20.89 -1.78 -0.93
C ALA A 338 22.05 -0.80 -1.25
N PRO A 339 23.24 -1.22 -1.73
CA PRO A 339 24.31 -0.27 -2.07
C PRO A 339 23.91 0.72 -3.16
N LEU A 340 23.17 0.24 -4.18
CA LEU A 340 22.66 1.08 -5.26
C LEU A 340 21.74 2.18 -4.73
N LEU A 341 20.79 1.81 -3.86
CA LEU A 341 19.85 2.75 -3.27
C LEU A 341 20.52 3.72 -2.29
N ILE A 342 21.42 3.23 -1.42
CA ILE A 342 22.21 4.07 -0.49
C ILE A 342 22.96 5.17 -1.24
N ASN A 343 23.62 4.83 -2.34
CA ASN A 343 24.38 5.78 -3.15
C ASN A 343 23.45 6.80 -3.85
N HIS A 344 22.33 6.34 -4.41
CA HIS A 344 21.39 7.24 -5.07
C HIS A 344 20.72 8.23 -4.10
N LEU A 345 20.34 7.77 -2.89
CA LEU A 345 19.81 8.66 -1.85
C LEU A 345 20.84 9.74 -1.47
N LYS A 346 22.12 9.36 -1.34
CA LYS A 346 23.22 10.31 -1.07
C LYS A 346 23.35 11.36 -2.17
N GLU A 347 23.35 10.93 -3.42
CA GLU A 347 23.50 11.80 -4.58
C GLU A 347 22.36 12.83 -4.62
N ILE A 348 21.11 12.38 -4.54
CA ILE A 348 19.95 13.26 -4.62
C ILE A 348 19.86 14.21 -3.42
N GLN A 349 20.28 13.76 -2.23
CA GLN A 349 20.38 14.63 -1.06
C GLN A 349 21.33 15.81 -1.29
N THR A 350 22.42 15.64 -2.03
CA THR A 350 23.37 16.73 -2.30
C THR A 350 22.93 17.65 -3.44
N VAL A 351 22.31 17.10 -4.49
CA VAL A 351 22.00 17.84 -5.72
C VAL A 351 20.66 18.57 -5.62
N ARG A 352 19.58 17.84 -5.35
CA ARG A 352 18.23 18.40 -5.27
C ARG A 352 17.34 17.49 -4.43
N PRO A 353 17.30 17.73 -3.11
CA PRO A 353 16.48 16.96 -2.17
C PRO A 353 15.02 16.87 -2.60
N LYS A 354 14.50 15.65 -2.60
CA LYS A 354 13.10 15.31 -2.87
C LYS A 354 12.59 14.35 -1.79
N PRO A 355 11.26 14.22 -1.63
CA PRO A 355 10.68 13.18 -0.78
C PRO A 355 11.25 11.80 -1.11
N VAL A 356 11.56 11.02 -0.08
CA VAL A 356 12.26 9.72 -0.21
C VAL A 356 11.54 8.72 -1.12
N ASP A 357 10.21 8.69 -1.07
CA ASP A 357 9.38 7.85 -1.94
C ASP A 357 9.62 8.19 -3.42
N SER A 358 9.63 9.48 -3.76
CA SER A 358 9.90 9.96 -5.10
C SER A 358 11.32 9.63 -5.56
N VAL A 359 12.30 9.67 -4.66
CA VAL A 359 13.70 9.34 -4.99
C VAL A 359 13.87 7.85 -5.27
N ILE A 360 13.19 6.98 -4.52
CA ILE A 360 13.19 5.53 -4.78
C ILE A 360 12.56 5.22 -6.15
N GLU A 361 11.43 5.86 -6.48
CA GLU A 361 10.79 5.70 -7.79
C GLU A 361 11.67 6.22 -8.94
N MET A 362 12.32 7.37 -8.76
CA MET A 362 13.27 7.91 -9.75
C MET A 362 14.42 6.93 -10.04
N LEU A 363 14.97 6.27 -9.01
CA LEU A 363 16.00 5.25 -9.19
C LEU A 363 15.48 4.10 -10.07
N ALA A 364 14.27 3.62 -9.77
CA ALA A 364 13.65 2.54 -10.52
C ALA A 364 13.47 2.91 -11.98
N ASP A 365 12.96 4.11 -12.26
CA ASP A 365 12.74 4.59 -13.63
C ASP A 365 14.07 4.78 -14.38
N GLN A 366 15.07 5.39 -13.75
CA GLN A 366 16.39 5.63 -14.36
C GLN A 366 17.14 4.33 -14.70
N LYS A 367 16.98 3.29 -13.87
CA LYS A 367 17.64 2.01 -14.05
C LYS A 367 16.76 0.96 -14.74
N GLY A 368 15.52 1.30 -15.08
CA GLY A 368 14.55 0.38 -15.68
C GLY A 368 14.22 -0.81 -14.79
N LEU A 369 14.20 -0.62 -13.47
CA LEU A 369 13.94 -1.67 -12.49
C LEU A 369 12.44 -1.85 -12.25
N ASP A 370 12.02 -3.10 -12.22
CA ASP A 370 10.64 -3.44 -11.89
C ASP A 370 10.34 -3.20 -10.40
N ARG A 371 9.11 -2.82 -10.12
CA ARG A 371 8.56 -2.62 -8.76
C ARG A 371 7.41 -3.59 -8.59
N LEU A 372 7.44 -4.35 -7.51
CA LEU A 372 6.49 -5.41 -7.25
C LEU A 372 5.63 -5.06 -6.05
N VAL A 373 4.43 -5.63 -5.97
CA VAL A 373 3.52 -5.47 -4.82
C VAL A 373 2.83 -6.78 -4.48
N ILE A 374 2.52 -6.99 -3.21
CA ILE A 374 1.67 -8.10 -2.75
C ILE A 374 0.23 -7.62 -2.55
N SER A 375 -0.73 -8.33 -3.16
CA SER A 375 -2.16 -8.20 -2.88
C SER A 375 -2.69 -9.46 -2.18
N PRO A 376 -3.53 -9.34 -1.12
CA PRO A 376 -3.84 -8.11 -0.42
C PRO A 376 -2.61 -7.54 0.29
N SER A 377 -2.68 -6.28 0.71
CA SER A 377 -1.60 -5.61 1.43
C SER A 377 -1.22 -6.36 2.71
N GLN A 378 0.09 -6.52 2.97
CA GLN A 378 0.61 -7.20 4.16
C GLN A 378 0.81 -6.26 5.34
N MET A 379 0.75 -4.95 5.09
CA MET A 379 0.84 -3.90 6.10
C MET A 379 -0.32 -2.92 5.89
N GLN A 380 -0.65 -2.14 6.91
CA GLN A 380 -1.61 -1.04 6.84
C GLN A 380 -1.03 0.20 7.52
N HIS A 381 -1.22 1.35 6.90
CA HIS A 381 -0.85 2.64 7.47
C HIS A 381 -1.88 3.07 8.52
N VAL A 382 -1.44 3.28 9.76
CA VAL A 382 -2.28 3.66 10.91
C VAL A 382 -1.93 5.03 11.47
N GLY A 383 -0.98 5.74 10.84
CA GLY A 383 -0.59 7.09 11.22
C GLY A 383 -1.69 8.11 10.95
N ALA A 384 -2.26 8.65 12.04
CA ALA A 384 -3.31 9.68 11.98
C ALA A 384 -2.83 11.04 11.45
N ALA A 385 -1.52 11.34 11.60
CA ALA A 385 -0.89 12.55 11.10
C ALA A 385 0.53 12.26 10.59
N SER A 386 0.87 12.90 9.47
CA SER A 386 2.24 12.86 8.94
C SER A 386 3.12 13.86 9.68
N TYR A 387 4.27 13.43 10.20
CA TYR A 387 5.28 14.34 10.73
C TYR A 387 5.89 15.25 9.64
N LYS A 388 5.68 14.90 8.37
CA LYS A 388 6.18 15.63 7.20
C LYS A 388 5.35 16.89 6.90
N GLU A 389 4.30 17.18 7.67
CA GLU A 389 3.43 18.34 7.48
C GLU A 389 3.76 19.52 8.41
N ASN A 390 3.70 20.73 7.87
CA ASN A 390 3.83 21.97 8.63
C ASN A 390 2.43 22.52 8.99
N ARG A 391 1.66 21.77 9.79
CA ARG A 391 0.34 22.19 10.28
C ARG A 391 0.42 22.75 11.71
N GLN A 392 -0.31 23.83 11.97
CA GLN A 392 -0.39 24.47 13.30
C GLN A 392 -1.33 23.74 14.26
N SER A 393 -2.35 23.06 13.74
CA SER A 393 -3.25 22.20 14.49
C SER A 393 -3.62 20.96 13.69
N TYR A 394 -3.89 19.87 14.40
CA TYR A 394 -4.42 18.64 13.83
C TYR A 394 -5.84 18.48 14.35
N ASP A 395 -6.83 18.57 13.47
CA ASP A 395 -8.20 18.26 13.84
C ASP A 395 -8.37 16.75 13.83
N TRP A 396 -8.58 16.14 15.00
CA TRP A 396 -8.86 14.71 15.15
C TRP A 396 -10.32 14.41 14.81
N GLY A 397 -10.82 15.01 13.73
CA GLY A 397 -12.20 14.96 13.28
C GLY A 397 -12.49 13.75 12.38
N GLY A 398 -13.65 13.12 12.57
CA GLY A 398 -14.17 12.00 11.78
C GLY A 398 -14.43 10.74 12.61
N PRO A 399 -15.29 9.81 12.15
CA PRO A 399 -15.95 8.83 13.01
C PRO A 399 -15.06 7.73 13.59
N TYR A 400 -13.80 7.62 13.16
CA TYR A 400 -12.91 6.52 13.54
C TYR A 400 -11.66 6.97 14.29
N THR A 401 -11.21 6.11 15.20
CA THR A 401 -10.01 6.28 16.01
C THR A 401 -8.71 5.92 15.28
N VAL A 402 -8.81 5.12 14.21
CA VAL A 402 -7.68 4.73 13.36
C VAL A 402 -7.95 5.25 11.95
N LYS A 403 -6.99 6.01 11.41
CA LYS A 403 -7.06 6.58 10.06
C LYS A 403 -5.67 6.57 9.46
N GLY A 404 -5.58 6.22 8.17
CA GLY A 404 -4.40 6.53 7.38
C GLY A 404 -4.43 8.00 6.98
N ALA A 405 -3.35 8.74 7.23
CA ALA A 405 -3.24 10.14 6.85
C ALA A 405 -3.60 10.34 5.36
N HIS A 406 -4.38 11.37 5.03
CA HIS A 406 -4.85 11.69 3.66
C HIS A 406 -5.63 10.58 2.94
N GLY A 407 -6.21 9.62 3.66
CA GLY A 407 -6.88 8.47 3.07
C GLY A 407 -5.92 7.48 2.43
N VAL A 408 -4.64 7.49 2.86
CA VAL A 408 -3.66 6.45 2.51
C VAL A 408 -4.02 5.20 3.31
N TRP A 409 -4.95 4.43 2.76
CA TRP A 409 -5.58 3.28 3.42
C TRP A 409 -5.67 2.10 2.45
N SER A 410 -5.42 0.88 2.93
CA SER A 410 -5.58 -0.34 2.14
C SER A 410 -6.90 -1.01 2.48
N MET A 411 -7.86 -0.93 1.55
CA MET A 411 -9.15 -1.61 1.73
C MET A 411 -9.00 -3.13 1.67
N GLY A 412 -8.03 -3.63 0.89
CA GLY A 412 -7.69 -5.05 0.84
C GLY A 412 -7.15 -5.59 2.16
N PHE A 413 -6.39 -4.79 2.92
CA PHE A 413 -5.89 -5.20 4.24
C PHE A 413 -7.02 -5.53 5.22
N GLU A 414 -8.08 -4.72 5.20
CA GLU A 414 -9.23 -4.88 6.11
C GLU A 414 -10.04 -6.16 5.87
N LYS A 415 -9.92 -6.77 4.69
CA LYS A 415 -10.70 -7.96 4.29
C LYS A 415 -9.87 -9.23 4.17
N ALA A 416 -8.54 -9.13 4.32
CA ALA A 416 -7.63 -10.20 3.93
C ALA A 416 -7.76 -11.50 4.75
N TYR A 417 -8.44 -11.47 5.90
CA TYR A 417 -8.54 -12.59 6.85
C TYR A 417 -9.93 -12.73 7.49
N ASP A 418 -10.97 -12.25 6.82
CA ASP A 418 -12.36 -12.57 7.16
C ASP A 418 -12.76 -13.97 6.65
#